data_AF-A0A7V4V1C7-F1
#
_entry.id   AF-A0A7V4V1C7-F1
#
_cell.length_a   1.000
_cell.length_b   1.000
_cell.length_c   1.000
_cell.angle_alpha   90.00
_cell.angle_beta   90.00
_cell.angle_gamma   90.00
#
_symmetry.space_group_name_H-M   'P 1'
#
loop_
_entity.id
_entity.type
_entity.pdbx_description
1 polymer ?
#
loop_
_entity_poly.entity_id
_entity_poly.type
_entity_poly.pdbx_seq_one_letter_code
_entity_poly.pdbx_strand_id
1 'polypeptide(L)'
;MKGGFTLIELMVSVSILSLGIVLIYQSFFTILNYFNYYLHYLDVYPWLNEKIWQIKEDLNRNGNFDFIEKGGFLEINKRIYRWNLDFSPIDKNLYAIYLTLFWQEGKREIRLFRKTYVFYRENNPA
;
A
#
# COMPACT_ATOMS: atom_id res chain seq x y z
N MET A 1 -14.03 -61.81 -2.58
CA MET A 1 -12.78 -61.56 -1.82
C MET A 1 -12.88 -60.17 -1.22
N LYS A 2 -12.81 -60.04 0.12
CA LYS A 2 -12.85 -58.75 0.81
C LYS A 2 -11.48 -58.09 0.66
N GLY A 3 -11.39 -57.02 -0.13
CA GLY A 3 -10.14 -56.28 -0.33
C GLY A 3 -9.80 -55.44 0.90
N GLY A 4 -8.75 -55.81 1.62
CA GLY A 4 -8.20 -54.99 2.70
C GLY A 4 -7.23 -53.96 2.15
N PHE A 5 -7.32 -52.72 2.64
CA PHE A 5 -6.34 -51.67 2.37
C PHE A 5 -4.98 -52.06 2.97
N THR A 6 -3.90 -51.85 2.21
CA THR A 6 -2.55 -52.03 2.77
C THR A 6 -2.17 -50.83 3.63
N LEU A 7 -1.35 -51.02 4.67
CA LEU A 7 -0.87 -49.93 5.53
C LEU A 7 -0.18 -48.83 4.69
N ILE A 8 0.59 -49.23 3.68
CA ILE A 8 1.31 -48.32 2.78
C ILE A 8 0.31 -47.44 2.01
N GLU A 9 -0.76 -48.04 1.49
CA GLU A 9 -1.81 -47.32 0.75
C GLU A 9 -2.53 -46.30 1.64
N LEU A 10 -2.78 -46.64 2.91
CA LEU A 10 -3.32 -45.70 3.90
C LEU A 10 -2.34 -44.54 4.14
N MET A 11 -1.06 -44.84 4.37
CA MET A 11 -0.04 -43.82 4.60
C MET A 11 0.10 -42.87 3.40
N VAL A 12 0.14 -43.40 2.18
CA VAL A 12 0.21 -42.60 0.95
C VAL A 12 -1.03 -41.73 0.80
N SER A 13 -2.22 -42.27 1.08
CA SER A 13 -3.48 -41.52 1.01
C SER A 13 -3.50 -40.36 2.00
N VAL A 14 -3.06 -40.59 3.24
CA VAL A 14 -2.96 -39.54 4.27
C VAL A 14 -1.91 -38.50 3.89
N SER A 15 -0.77 -38.92 3.32
CA SER A 15 0.26 -37.99 2.86
C SER A 15 -0.24 -37.09 1.72
N ILE A 16 -0.92 -37.64 0.73
CA ILE A 16 -1.51 -36.88 -0.38
C ILE A 16 -2.57 -35.91 0.15
N LEU A 17 -3.44 -36.40 1.05
CA LEU A 17 -4.50 -35.59 1.64
C LEU A 17 -3.93 -34.42 2.44
N SER A 18 -2.93 -34.68 3.30
CA SER A 18 -2.24 -33.66 4.09
C SER A 18 -1.58 -32.61 3.21
N LEU A 19 -0.90 -33.03 2.14
CA LEU A 19 -0.28 -32.11 1.20
C LEU A 19 -1.32 -31.23 0.49
N GLY A 20 -2.45 -31.81 0.07
CA GLY A 20 -3.56 -31.06 -0.50
C GLY A 20 -4.11 -29.99 0.45
N ILE A 21 -4.32 -30.36 1.71
CA ILE A 21 -4.80 -29.43 2.75
C ILE A 21 -3.82 -28.27 2.94
N VAL A 22 -2.52 -28.55 3.03
CA VAL A 22 -1.48 -27.51 3.20
C VAL A 22 -1.49 -26.53 2.02
N LEU A 23 -1.57 -27.02 0.78
CA LEU A 23 -1.61 -26.16 -0.41
C LEU A 23 -2.87 -25.27 -0.45
N ILE A 24 -4.02 -25.81 -0.02
CA ILE A 24 -5.27 -25.03 0.08
C ILE A 24 -5.12 -23.92 1.10
N TYR A 25 -4.62 -24.22 2.31
CA TYR A 25 -4.43 -23.21 3.34
C TYR A 25 -3.42 -22.15 2.94
N GLN A 26 -2.31 -22.54 2.32
CA GLN A 26 -1.31 -21.60 1.81
C GLN A 26 -1.92 -20.62 0.80
N SER A 27 -2.72 -21.13 -0.13
CA SER A 27 -3.42 -20.32 -1.14
C SER A 27 -4.43 -19.38 -0.48
N PHE A 28 -5.19 -19.88 0.49
CA PHE A 28 -6.16 -19.10 1.24
C PHE A 28 -5.50 -17.94 2.02
N PHE A 29 -4.43 -18.21 2.76
CA PHE A 29 -3.70 -17.16 3.49
C PHE A 29 -3.09 -16.13 2.55
N THR A 30 -2.63 -16.56 1.37
CA THR A 30 -2.12 -15.65 0.34
C THR A 30 -3.21 -14.69 -0.13
N ILE A 31 -4.40 -15.20 -0.45
CA ILE A 31 -5.53 -14.37 -0.86
C ILE A 31 -5.96 -13.43 0.27
N LEU A 32 -6.01 -13.92 1.50
CA LEU A 32 -6.37 -13.11 2.67
C LEU A 32 -5.41 -11.95 2.88
N ASN A 33 -4.11 -12.17 2.69
CA ASN A 33 -3.10 -11.12 2.76
C ASN A 33 -3.31 -10.05 1.68
N TYR A 34 -3.58 -10.45 0.43
CA TYR A 34 -3.90 -9.49 -0.63
C TYR A 34 -5.19 -8.73 -0.35
N PHE A 35 -6.22 -9.42 0.12
CA PHE A 35 -7.50 -8.78 0.46
C PHE A 35 -7.33 -7.72 1.56
N ASN A 36 -6.57 -8.03 2.61
CA ASN A 36 -6.29 -7.08 3.68
C ASN A 36 -5.52 -5.84 3.15
N TYR A 37 -4.52 -6.05 2.30
CA TYR A 37 -3.81 -4.94 1.63
C TYR A 37 -4.78 -4.04 0.84
N TYR A 38 -5.72 -4.62 0.09
CA TYR A 38 -6.71 -3.85 -0.66
C TYR A 38 -7.70 -3.11 0.24
N LEU A 39 -8.08 -3.66 1.39
CA LEU A 39 -8.90 -2.95 2.37
C LEU A 39 -8.18 -1.71 2.90
N HIS A 40 -6.92 -1.85 3.30
CA HIS A 40 -6.10 -0.71 3.72
C HIS A 40 -5.97 0.32 2.60
N TYR A 41 -5.73 -0.12 1.36
CA TYR A 41 -5.66 0.77 0.21
C TYR A 41 -6.95 1.56 0.00
N LEU A 42 -8.11 0.90 0.02
CA LEU A 42 -9.41 1.54 -0.17
C LEU A 42 -9.73 2.54 0.94
N ASP A 43 -9.34 2.24 2.18
CA ASP A 43 -9.51 3.14 3.33
C ASP A 43 -8.71 4.45 3.16
N VAL A 44 -7.45 4.35 2.73
CA VAL A 44 -6.57 5.53 2.59
C VAL A 44 -6.71 6.24 1.24
N TYR A 45 -7.34 5.61 0.25
CA TYR A 45 -7.43 6.13 -1.12
C TYR A 45 -8.09 7.52 -1.21
N PRO A 46 -9.21 7.81 -0.52
CA PRO A 46 -9.79 9.16 -0.53
C PRO A 46 -8.83 10.21 0.02
N TRP A 47 -8.18 9.92 1.16
CA TRP A 47 -7.21 10.83 1.77
C TRP A 47 -5.99 11.06 0.87
N LEU A 48 -5.49 10.02 0.20
CA LEU A 48 -4.39 10.13 -0.76
C LEU A 48 -4.74 11.08 -1.92
N ASN A 49 -5.94 10.96 -2.49
CA ASN A 49 -6.39 11.85 -3.56
C ASN A 49 -6.51 13.28 -3.06
N GLU A 50 -7.12 13.47 -1.89
CA GLU A 50 -7.33 14.78 -1.29
C GLU A 50 -6.00 15.47 -0.96
N LYS A 51 -5.05 14.77 -0.32
CA LYS A 51 -3.74 15.33 0.00
C LYS A 51 -2.98 15.75 -1.27
N ILE A 52 -3.03 14.94 -2.34
CA ILE A 52 -2.43 15.31 -3.63
C ILE A 52 -3.10 16.54 -4.24
N TRP A 53 -4.43 16.63 -4.15
CA TRP A 53 -5.16 17.80 -4.64
C TRP A 53 -4.78 19.06 -3.85
N GLN A 54 -4.73 18.99 -2.52
CA GLN A 54 -4.28 20.08 -1.64
C GLN A 54 -2.87 20.55 -1.98
N ILE A 55 -1.93 19.62 -2.14
CA ILE A 55 -0.55 19.95 -2.51
C ILE A 55 -0.49 20.71 -3.85
N LYS A 56 -1.30 20.30 -4.84
CA LYS A 56 -1.37 21.00 -6.13
C LYS A 56 -1.95 22.40 -5.99
N GLU A 57 -3.01 22.55 -5.20
CA GLU A 57 -3.65 23.84 -4.96
C GLU A 57 -2.72 24.80 -4.20
N ASP A 58 -2.02 24.32 -3.17
CA ASP A 58 -1.06 25.11 -2.39
C ASP A 58 0.11 25.57 -3.26
N LEU A 59 0.62 24.70 -4.14
CA LEU A 59 1.67 25.07 -5.11
C LEU A 59 1.17 26.11 -6.11
N ASN A 60 -0.06 25.97 -6.60
CA ASN A 60 -0.65 26.95 -7.52
C ASN A 60 -0.86 28.32 -6.87
N ARG A 61 -1.24 28.36 -5.58
CA ARG A 61 -1.51 29.61 -4.86
C ARG A 61 -0.25 30.30 -4.36
N ASN A 62 0.62 29.55 -3.69
CA ASN A 62 1.74 30.11 -2.94
C ASN A 62 3.05 30.09 -3.74
N GLY A 63 3.12 29.30 -4.81
CA GLY A 63 4.33 29.19 -5.62
C GLY A 63 5.55 28.64 -4.87
N ASN A 64 5.37 27.94 -3.74
CA ASN A 64 6.51 27.39 -3.00
C ASN A 64 6.10 26.13 -2.21
N PHE A 65 7.06 25.22 -2.05
CA PHE A 65 6.96 24.00 -1.27
C PHE A 65 7.12 24.20 0.25
N ASP A 66 7.59 25.38 0.70
CA ASP A 66 7.94 25.63 2.11
C ASP A 66 6.75 25.51 3.08
N PHE A 67 5.53 25.77 2.62
CA PHE A 67 4.32 25.68 3.44
C PHE A 67 3.68 24.28 3.43
N ILE A 68 4.27 23.32 2.72
CA ILE A 68 3.69 21.99 2.54
C ILE A 68 4.26 21.05 3.60
N GLU A 69 3.37 20.51 4.43
CA GLU A 69 3.72 19.45 5.38
C GLU A 69 4.32 18.24 4.67
N LYS A 70 5.53 17.85 5.09
CA LYS A 70 6.28 16.75 4.46
C LYS A 70 6.04 15.38 5.11
N GLY A 71 5.24 15.31 6.15
CA GLY A 71 4.94 14.06 6.82
C GLY A 71 4.12 14.23 8.09
N GLY A 72 3.62 13.12 8.60
CA GLY A 72 2.83 13.10 9.81
C GLY A 72 2.17 11.75 10.07
N PHE A 73 1.18 11.78 10.95
CA PHE A 73 0.32 10.64 11.25
C PHE A 73 -1.11 10.99 10.90
N LEU A 74 -1.85 10.00 10.45
CA LEU A 74 -3.28 10.10 10.21
C LEU A 74 -3.97 8.90 10.85
N GLU A 75 -5.17 9.09 11.33
CA GLU A 75 -6.01 8.02 11.85
C GLU A 75 -7.23 7.85 10.93
N ILE A 76 -7.39 6.66 10.34
CA ILE A 76 -8.56 6.29 9.55
C ILE A 76 -9.06 4.95 10.09
N ASN A 77 -10.37 4.86 10.38
CA ASN A 77 -10.99 3.63 10.89
C ASN A 77 -10.28 3.05 12.13
N LYS A 78 -9.84 3.91 13.07
CA LYS A 78 -9.07 3.54 14.28
C LYS A 78 -7.69 2.91 14.00
N ARG A 79 -7.17 3.11 12.79
CA ARG A 79 -5.84 2.65 12.37
C ARG A 79 -4.95 3.86 12.14
N ILE A 80 -3.73 3.80 12.66
CA ILE A 80 -2.75 4.87 12.52
C ILE A 80 -1.87 4.55 11.30
N TYR A 81 -1.78 5.51 10.38
CA TYR A 81 -0.86 5.48 9.26
C TYR A 81 0.15 6.60 9.41
N ARG A 82 1.42 6.27 9.22
CA ARG A 82 2.50 7.26 9.07
C ARG A 82 2.62 7.61 7.60
N TRP A 83 2.79 8.88 7.28
CA TRP A 83 2.99 9.32 5.90
C TRP A 83 4.18 10.26 5.77
N ASN A 84 4.80 10.27 4.60
CA ASN A 84 5.81 11.23 4.20
C ASN A 84 5.61 11.65 2.74
N LEU A 85 6.12 12.84 2.44
CA LEU A 85 6.03 13.49 1.16
C LEU A 85 7.41 13.99 0.74
N ASP A 86 7.87 13.51 -0.40
CA ASP A 86 9.13 13.91 -1.00
C ASP A 86 8.89 14.58 -2.35
N PHE A 87 9.71 15.57 -2.66
CA PHE A 87 9.69 16.30 -3.93
C PHE A 87 11.03 16.12 -4.63
N SER A 88 10.99 15.86 -5.93
CA SER A 88 12.21 15.75 -6.74
C SER A 88 12.05 16.55 -8.03
N PRO A 89 12.97 17.49 -8.34
CA PRO A 89 12.96 18.18 -9.61
C PRO A 89 13.27 17.19 -10.74
N ILE A 90 12.46 17.22 -11.79
CA ILE A 90 12.68 16.47 -13.03
C ILE A 90 13.21 17.41 -14.11
N ASP A 91 12.68 18.63 -14.15
CA ASP A 91 13.07 19.70 -15.08
C ASP A 91 12.81 21.07 -14.41
N LYS A 92 13.20 22.18 -15.05
CA LYS A 92 13.06 23.56 -14.55
C LYS A 92 11.68 23.86 -13.95
N ASN A 93 10.64 23.36 -14.60
CA ASN A 93 9.24 23.63 -14.26
C ASN A 93 8.45 22.35 -13.96
N LEU A 94 9.11 21.21 -13.73
CA LEU A 94 8.44 19.92 -13.53
C LEU A 94 9.01 19.19 -12.31
N TYR A 95 8.14 18.87 -11.36
CA TYR A 95 8.50 18.17 -10.13
C TYR A 95 7.73 16.85 -10.02
N ALA A 96 8.42 15.80 -9.58
CA ALA A 96 7.79 14.59 -9.06
C ALA A 96 7.44 14.78 -7.59
N ILE A 97 6.23 14.37 -7.24
CA ILE A 97 5.74 14.30 -5.87
C ILE A 97 5.60 12.83 -5.51
N TYR A 98 6.18 12.45 -4.39
CA TYR A 98 6.22 11.10 -3.86
C TYR A 98 5.52 11.08 -2.51
N LEU A 99 4.30 10.55 -2.48
CA LEU A 99 3.54 10.36 -1.24
C LEU A 99 3.64 8.90 -0.83
N THR A 100 4.22 8.63 0.33
CA THR A 100 4.32 7.27 0.87
C THR A 100 3.57 7.17 2.20
N LEU A 101 2.84 6.08 2.36
CA LEU A 101 2.10 5.70 3.55
C LEU A 101 2.68 4.40 4.11
N PHE A 102 2.71 4.31 5.43
CA PHE A 102 3.20 3.18 6.18
C PHE A 102 2.21 2.77 7.26
N TRP A 103 1.99 1.47 7.40
CA TRP A 103 1.27 0.89 8.53
C TRP A 103 1.90 -0.43 8.95
N GLN A 104 1.57 -0.88 10.16
CA GLN A 104 2.05 -2.16 10.69
C GLN A 104 1.00 -3.25 10.50
N GLU A 105 1.43 -4.37 9.93
CA GLU A 105 0.68 -5.64 9.90
C GLU A 105 1.50 -6.70 10.64
N GLY A 106 1.15 -6.95 11.90
CA GLY A 106 1.91 -7.83 12.77
C GLY A 106 3.33 -7.31 13.01
N LYS A 107 4.34 -8.01 12.46
CA LYS A 107 5.77 -7.62 12.53
C LYS A 107 6.27 -6.91 11.28
N ARG A 108 5.43 -6.74 10.26
CA ARG A 108 5.81 -6.20 8.97
C ARG A 108 5.29 -4.77 8.82
N GLU A 109 6.16 -3.85 8.44
CA GLU A 109 5.73 -2.55 7.92
C GLU A 109 5.33 -2.71 6.45
N ILE A 110 4.10 -2.33 6.13
CA ILE A 110 3.62 -2.26 4.76
C ILE A 110 3.79 -0.83 4.26
N ARG A 111 4.20 -0.72 2.99
CA ARG A 111 4.39 0.54 2.29
C ARG A 111 3.39 0.65 1.15
N LEU A 112 2.67 1.76 1.10
CA LEU A 112 1.91 2.18 -0.07
C LEU A 112 2.54 3.46 -0.63
N PHE A 113 2.79 3.49 -1.93
CA PHE A 113 3.48 4.60 -2.58
C PHE A 113 2.68 5.13 -3.75
N ARG A 114 2.61 6.45 -3.87
CA ARG A 114 1.99 7.13 -5.00
C ARG A 114 2.91 8.22 -5.53
N LYS A 115 3.16 8.18 -6.83
CA LYS A 115 3.90 9.20 -7.57
C LYS A 115 2.91 10.04 -8.37
N THR A 116 3.06 11.36 -8.34
CA THR A 116 2.40 12.27 -9.28
C THR A 116 3.37 13.34 -9.76
N TYR A 117 2.94 14.12 -10.74
CA TYR A 117 3.76 15.17 -11.35
C TYR A 117 3.00 16.49 -11.27
N VAL A 118 3.76 17.56 -11.05
CA VAL A 118 3.23 18.92 -10.99
C VAL A 118 4.12 19.83 -11.81
N PHE A 119 3.48 20.64 -12.66
CA PHE A 119 4.13 21.74 -13.33
C PHE A 119 4.18 22.94 -12.38
N TYR A 120 5.38 23.45 -12.18
CA TYR A 120 5.63 24.65 -11.41
C TYR A 120 5.97 25.77 -12.39
N ARG A 121 5.16 26.83 -12.43
CA ARG A 121 5.48 28.05 -13.16
C ARG A 121 5.86 29.09 -12.10
N GLU A 122 7.11 29.51 -12.11
CA GLU A 122 7.57 30.61 -11.27
C GLU A 122 6.75 31.86 -11.63
N ASN A 123 5.84 32.25 -10.75
CA ASN A 123 5.12 33.50 -10.91
C ASN A 123 6.11 34.62 -10.59
N ASN A 124 6.48 35.37 -11.64
CA ASN A 124 7.25 36.60 -11.51
C ASN A 124 6.56 37.52 -10.49
N PRO A 125 7.23 37.97 -9.41
CA PRO A 125 6.70 39.08 -8.63
C PRO A 125 6.72 40.32 -9.54
N ALA A 126 5.53 40.85 -9.80
CA ALA A 126 5.35 42.17 -10.41
C ALA A 126 5.80 43.28 -9.44
#